data_AF-A0A7C9NF34-F1
#
_entry.id   AF-A0A7C9NF34-F1
#
_cell.length_a   1.000
_cell.length_b   1.000
_cell.length_c   1.000
_cell.angle_alpha   90.00
_cell.angle_beta   90.00
_cell.angle_gamma   90.00
#
_symmetry.space_group_name_H-M   'P 1'
#
loop_
_entity.id
_entity.type
_entity.pdbx_description
1 polymer ?
#
loop_
_entity_poly.entity_id
_entity_poly.type
_entity_poly.pdbx_seq_one_letter_code
_entity_poly.pdbx_strand_id
1 'polypeptide(L)'
;MSNEKEVNGSRKGGRKEVLTLELAKKIAAFIRRLPDAEVPVTWKNIEVHVAKRFQIKPKRNVLATKEWNGRRLIWEAYDEAVQVEKRLQRQNTSKYADSSRAALRARITALEAKILSLQTELNATRERQYDELCVLWARNTPLHKLLDDQPPPS
;
A
#
# COMPACT_ATOMS: atom_id res chain seq x y z
N MET A 1 -21.12 50.26 -28.41
CA MET A 1 -22.11 49.69 -27.47
C MET A 1 -22.78 48.53 -28.17
N SER A 2 -22.31 47.31 -27.90
CA SER A 2 -22.80 46.10 -28.53
C SER A 2 -23.47 45.25 -27.47
N ASN A 3 -24.80 45.16 -27.56
CA ASN A 3 -25.64 44.31 -26.72
C ASN A 3 -25.41 42.85 -27.08
N GLU A 4 -24.64 42.13 -26.27
CA GLU A 4 -24.64 40.67 -26.28
C GLU A 4 -25.76 40.16 -25.38
N LYS A 5 -26.74 39.54 -26.05
CA LYS A 5 -27.96 38.98 -25.49
C LYS A 5 -27.63 37.89 -24.46
N GLU A 6 -28.05 38.12 -23.23
CA GLU A 6 -28.22 37.06 -22.24
C GLU A 6 -29.19 36.00 -22.78
N VAL A 7 -28.68 34.82 -23.08
CA VAL A 7 -29.51 33.64 -23.38
C VAL A 7 -30.01 33.08 -22.06
N ASN A 8 -31.07 33.69 -21.53
CA ASN A 8 -31.81 33.16 -20.40
C ASN A 8 -32.67 31.98 -20.88
N GLY A 9 -32.06 30.79 -20.87
CA GLY A 9 -32.70 29.52 -21.18
C GLY A 9 -33.59 29.04 -20.03
N SER A 10 -34.74 29.68 -19.83
CA SER A 10 -35.82 29.16 -18.98
C SER A 10 -36.30 27.81 -19.53
N ARG A 11 -36.01 26.72 -18.81
CA ARG A 11 -36.59 25.40 -19.05
C ARG A 11 -37.39 24.96 -17.83
N LYS A 12 -38.71 25.04 -18.00
CA LYS A 12 -39.82 24.24 -17.43
C LYS A 12 -39.48 23.31 -16.27
N GLY A 13 -40.21 23.50 -15.17
CA GLY A 13 -40.08 22.79 -13.90
C GLY A 13 -39.94 21.26 -14.01
N GLY A 14 -38.76 20.78 -13.62
CA GLY A 14 -38.47 19.40 -13.28
C GLY A 14 -37.72 19.37 -11.95
N ARG A 15 -37.74 18.23 -11.25
CA ARG A 15 -37.05 18.00 -9.96
C ARG A 15 -35.70 18.74 -9.91
N LYS A 16 -35.48 19.50 -8.83
CA LYS A 16 -34.24 20.24 -8.51
C LYS A 16 -33.03 19.48 -9.06
N GLU A 17 -32.23 20.14 -9.90
CA GLU A 17 -31.04 19.53 -10.49
C GLU A 17 -30.10 19.08 -9.37
N VAL A 18 -30.12 17.77 -9.09
CA VAL A 18 -29.34 17.19 -7.98
C VAL A 18 -27.84 17.21 -8.28
N LEU A 19 -27.47 17.39 -9.55
CA LEU A 19 -26.08 17.35 -10.03
C LEU A 19 -25.65 18.75 -10.53
N THR A 20 -25.29 19.63 -9.60
CA THR A 20 -24.73 20.95 -9.92
C THR A 20 -23.31 20.83 -10.49
N LEU A 21 -22.85 21.85 -11.22
CA LEU A 21 -21.51 21.89 -11.80
C LEU A 21 -20.41 21.77 -10.72
N GLU A 22 -20.60 22.42 -9.57
CA GLU A 22 -19.68 22.33 -8.44
C GLU A 22 -19.59 20.91 -7.87
N LEU A 23 -20.73 20.24 -7.77
CA LEU A 23 -20.79 18.86 -7.32
C LEU A 23 -20.12 17.92 -8.34
N ALA A 24 -20.34 18.13 -9.64
CA ALA A 24 -19.69 17.37 -10.70
C ALA A 24 -18.16 17.51 -10.65
N LYS A 25 -17.64 18.72 -10.38
CA LYS A 25 -16.21 18.95 -10.15
C LYS A 25 -15.70 18.19 -8.93
N LYS A 26 -16.43 18.19 -7.81
CA LYS A 26 -16.08 17.44 -6.60
C LYS A 26 -16.09 15.92 -6.84
N ILE A 27 -17.06 15.42 -7.59
CA ILE A 27 -17.14 14.00 -7.98
C ILE A 27 -15.98 13.63 -8.92
N ALA A 28 -15.67 14.46 -9.91
CA ALA A 28 -14.54 14.24 -10.81
C ALA A 28 -13.19 14.23 -10.05
N ALA A 29 -12.98 15.18 -9.14
CA ALA A 29 -11.80 15.20 -8.27
C ALA A 29 -11.72 13.97 -7.35
N PHE A 30 -12.86 13.47 -6.89
CA PHE A 30 -12.92 12.24 -6.11
C PHE A 30 -12.55 11.01 -6.95
N ILE A 31 -13.11 10.88 -8.15
CA ILE A 31 -12.86 9.74 -9.05
C ILE A 31 -11.37 9.66 -9.41
N ARG A 32 -10.73 10.79 -9.67
CA ARG A 32 -9.28 10.87 -9.94
C ARG A 32 -8.41 10.34 -8.81
N ARG A 33 -8.88 10.40 -7.56
CA ARG A 33 -8.15 9.93 -6.36
C ARG A 33 -8.44 8.47 -6.02
N LEU A 34 -9.37 7.81 -6.70
CA LEU A 34 -9.69 6.40 -6.46
C LEU A 34 -8.50 5.45 -6.73
N PRO A 35 -7.72 5.61 -7.82
CA PRO A 35 -6.59 4.74 -8.10
C PRO A 35 -5.53 4.76 -7.00
N ASP A 36 -5.30 5.93 -6.39
CA ASP A 36 -4.32 6.11 -5.31
C ASP A 36 -4.76 5.44 -3.99
N ALA A 37 -6.07 5.29 -3.80
CA ALA A 37 -6.67 4.67 -2.62
C ALA A 37 -6.82 3.14 -2.76
N GLU A 38 -6.26 2.53 -3.81
CA GLU A 38 -6.40 1.11 -4.15
C GLU A 38 -7.87 0.63 -4.30
N VAL A 39 -8.81 1.56 -4.50
CA VAL A 39 -10.22 1.23 -4.71
C VAL A 39 -10.46 0.99 -6.20
N PRO A 40 -11.04 -0.15 -6.61
CA PRO A 40 -11.22 -0.46 -8.02
C PRO A 40 -12.15 0.55 -8.68
N VAL A 41 -11.72 1.10 -9.83
CA VAL A 41 -12.44 2.16 -10.55
C VAL A 41 -13.58 1.55 -11.36
N THR A 42 -14.66 1.19 -10.67
CA THR A 42 -15.89 0.70 -11.29
C THR A 42 -17.04 1.67 -11.08
N TRP A 43 -17.95 1.77 -12.06
CA TRP A 43 -19.16 2.59 -11.94
C TRP A 43 -19.99 2.24 -10.71
N LYS A 44 -20.06 0.96 -10.33
CA LYS A 44 -20.77 0.50 -9.13
C LYS A 44 -20.13 1.05 -7.85
N ASN A 45 -18.81 1.04 -7.77
CA ASN A 45 -18.09 1.63 -6.63
C ASN A 45 -18.27 3.15 -6.58
N ILE A 46 -18.18 3.81 -7.73
CA ILE A 46 -18.41 5.25 -7.83
C ILE A 46 -19.82 5.60 -7.35
N GLU A 47 -20.86 4.87 -7.77
CA GLU A 47 -22.23 5.08 -7.28
C GLU A 47 -22.34 4.93 -5.75
N VAL A 48 -21.73 3.88 -5.19
CA VAL A 48 -21.74 3.64 -3.74
C VAL A 48 -21.01 4.74 -2.98
N HIS A 49 -19.84 5.16 -3.44
CA HIS A 49 -19.04 6.19 -2.78
C HIS A 49 -19.65 7.59 -2.95
N VAL A 50 -20.25 7.88 -4.11
CA VAL A 50 -20.97 9.13 -4.34
C VAL A 50 -22.23 9.19 -3.48
N ALA A 51 -22.96 8.08 -3.34
CA ALA A 51 -24.11 7.99 -2.43
C ALA A 51 -23.72 8.19 -0.97
N LYS A 52 -22.59 7.62 -0.54
CA LYS A 52 -22.10 7.79 0.84
C LYS A 52 -21.58 9.20 1.11
N ARG A 53 -20.78 9.78 0.20
CA ARG A 53 -20.12 11.09 0.44
C ARG A 53 -21.01 12.29 0.16
N PHE A 54 -21.82 12.22 -0.89
CA PHE A 54 -22.60 13.36 -1.36
C PHE A 54 -24.10 13.19 -1.08
N GLN A 55 -24.52 12.08 -0.46
CA GLN A 55 -25.92 11.75 -0.14
C GLN A 55 -26.86 11.77 -1.36
N ILE A 56 -26.29 11.60 -2.56
CA ILE A 56 -27.01 11.60 -3.83
C ILE A 56 -26.89 10.23 -4.44
N LYS A 57 -27.97 9.69 -4.99
CA LYS A 57 -28.00 8.37 -5.64
C LYS A 57 -28.09 8.54 -7.17
N PRO A 58 -27.05 9.06 -7.86
CA PRO A 58 -27.10 9.18 -9.30
C PRO A 58 -26.81 7.81 -9.92
N LYS A 59 -27.60 7.43 -10.93
CA LYS A 59 -27.30 6.23 -11.73
C LYS A 59 -26.16 6.53 -12.70
N ARG A 60 -25.39 5.51 -13.10
CA ARG A 60 -24.32 5.57 -14.11
C ARG A 60 -24.69 6.39 -15.33
N ASN A 61 -25.88 6.19 -15.89
CA ASN A 61 -26.32 6.92 -17.08
C ASN A 61 -26.34 8.43 -16.85
N VAL A 62 -26.72 8.88 -15.65
CA VAL A 62 -26.74 10.31 -15.30
C VAL A 62 -25.31 10.84 -15.13
N LEU A 63 -24.42 10.06 -14.52
CA LEU A 63 -23.02 10.45 -14.33
C LEU A 63 -22.24 10.49 -15.66
N ALA A 64 -22.49 9.55 -16.56
CA ALA A 64 -21.74 9.39 -17.81
C ALA A 64 -22.24 10.29 -18.95
N THR A 65 -23.54 10.56 -19.02
CA THR A 65 -24.15 11.31 -20.14
C THR A 65 -24.25 12.81 -19.87
N LYS A 66 -24.13 13.26 -18.62
CA LYS A 66 -24.24 14.69 -18.31
C LYS A 66 -23.04 15.46 -18.83
N GLU A 67 -23.35 16.47 -19.63
CA GLU A 67 -22.40 17.40 -20.20
C GLU A 67 -22.56 18.76 -19.52
N TRP A 68 -21.44 19.37 -19.16
CA TRP A 68 -21.38 20.77 -18.74
C TRP A 68 -20.41 21.49 -19.66
N ASN A 69 -20.86 22.59 -20.27
CA ASN A 69 -20.06 23.40 -21.19
C ASN A 69 -19.42 22.56 -22.33
N GLY A 70 -20.16 21.58 -22.86
CA GLY A 70 -19.70 20.70 -23.94
C GLY A 70 -18.67 19.63 -23.52
N ARG A 71 -18.37 19.50 -22.22
CA ARG A 71 -17.45 18.48 -21.68
C ARG A 71 -18.15 17.52 -20.73
N ARG A 72 -17.75 16.25 -20.79
CA ARG A 72 -18.24 15.20 -19.88
C ARG A 72 -17.27 15.05 -18.72
N LEU A 73 -17.26 16.01 -17.80
CA LEU A 73 -16.27 16.08 -16.72
C LEU A 73 -16.11 14.77 -15.93
N ILE A 74 -17.23 14.11 -15.62
CA ILE A 74 -17.22 12.88 -14.81
C ILE A 74 -16.74 11.68 -15.63
N TRP A 75 -17.09 11.64 -16.93
CA TRP A 75 -16.61 10.60 -17.84
C TRP A 75 -15.11 10.73 -18.12
N GLU A 76 -14.63 11.94 -18.39
CA GLU A 76 -13.20 12.21 -18.57
C GLU A 76 -12.40 11.81 -17.33
N ALA A 77 -12.87 12.21 -16.14
CA ALA A 77 -12.24 11.80 -14.89
C ALA A 77 -12.27 10.28 -14.67
N TYR A 78 -13.34 9.59 -15.09
CA TYR A 78 -13.42 8.14 -15.05
C TYR A 78 -12.41 7.48 -15.99
N ASP A 79 -12.34 7.93 -17.25
CA ASP A 79 -11.41 7.37 -18.23
C ASP A 79 -9.96 7.60 -17.80
N GLU A 80 -9.63 8.80 -17.32
CA GLU A 80 -8.32 9.10 -16.71
C GLU A 80 -8.01 8.15 -15.55
N ALA A 81 -8.94 7.98 -14.61
CA ALA A 81 -8.74 7.10 -13.45
C ALA A 81 -8.56 5.63 -13.87
N VAL A 82 -9.30 5.14 -14.86
CA VAL A 82 -9.14 3.78 -15.40
C VAL A 82 -7.78 3.60 -16.07
N GLN A 83 -7.28 4.59 -16.80
CA GLN A 83 -5.95 4.53 -17.41
C GLN A 83 -4.85 4.51 -16.34
N VAL A 84 -5.01 5.27 -15.27
CA VAL A 84 -4.09 5.26 -14.11
C VAL A 84 -4.12 3.91 -13.41
N GLU A 85 -5.31 3.35 -13.13
CA GLU A 85 -5.46 2.03 -12.52
C GLU A 85 -4.77 0.94 -13.37
N LYS A 86 -4.99 0.93 -14.69
CA LYS A 86 -4.32 -0.01 -15.60
C LYS A 86 -2.80 0.16 -15.60
N ARG A 87 -2.30 1.40 -15.52
CA ARG A 87 -0.86 1.67 -15.43
C ARG A 87 -0.29 1.14 -14.12
N LEU A 88 -0.96 1.39 -13.00
CA LEU A 88 -0.57 0.91 -11.67
C LEU A 88 -0.56 -0.62 -11.62
N GLN A 89 -1.61 -1.26 -12.15
CA GLN A 89 -1.68 -2.72 -12.27
C GLN A 89 -0.51 -3.27 -13.09
N ARG A 90 -0.20 -2.66 -14.24
CA ARG A 90 0.95 -3.07 -15.07
C ARG A 90 2.30 -2.89 -14.38
N GLN A 91 2.44 -1.91 -13.49
CA GLN A 91 3.65 -1.71 -12.68
C GLN A 91 3.74 -2.73 -11.55
N ASN A 92 2.62 -3.02 -10.86
CA ASN A 92 2.54 -3.99 -9.79
C ASN A 92 2.68 -5.44 -10.27
N THR A 93 2.13 -5.77 -11.44
CA THR A 93 2.44 -7.03 -12.14
C THR A 93 3.85 -6.91 -12.68
N SER A 94 4.84 -7.10 -11.81
CA SER A 94 6.23 -7.09 -12.23
C SER A 94 6.36 -8.13 -13.35
N LYS A 95 6.88 -7.72 -14.52
CA LYS A 95 6.99 -8.57 -15.72
C LYS A 95 7.82 -9.85 -15.50
N TYR A 96 8.44 -9.98 -14.33
CA TYR A 96 9.33 -11.04 -13.94
C TYR A 96 8.93 -11.68 -12.60
N ALA A 97 7.71 -11.46 -12.09
CA ALA A 97 7.23 -12.09 -10.85
C ALA A 97 7.35 -13.62 -10.93
N ASP A 98 6.98 -14.19 -12.08
CA ASP A 98 7.04 -15.63 -12.36
C ASP A 98 8.30 -16.02 -13.16
N SER A 99 9.27 -15.11 -13.28
CA SER A 99 10.53 -15.43 -13.97
C SER A 99 11.31 -16.46 -13.16
N SER A 100 12.03 -17.35 -13.87
CA SER A 100 13.04 -18.22 -13.26
C SER A 100 14.00 -17.46 -12.34
N ARG A 101 14.30 -16.19 -12.64
CA ARG A 101 15.11 -15.31 -11.79
C ARG A 101 14.46 -14.98 -10.44
N ALA A 102 13.15 -14.80 -10.38
CA ALA A 102 12.43 -14.54 -9.13
C ALA A 102 12.42 -15.79 -8.23
N ALA A 103 12.20 -16.98 -8.82
CA ALA A 103 12.33 -18.25 -8.11
C ALA A 103 13.74 -18.46 -7.53
N LEU A 104 14.78 -18.14 -8.31
CA LEU A 104 16.18 -18.19 -7.83
C LEU A 104 16.43 -17.20 -6.69
N ARG A 105 15.92 -15.97 -6.77
CA ARG A 105 16.02 -14.99 -5.67
C ARG A 105 15.35 -15.48 -4.39
N ALA A 106 14.14 -16.03 -4.49
CA ALA A 106 13.44 -16.60 -3.35
C ALA A 106 14.20 -17.79 -2.74
N ARG A 107 14.87 -18.60 -3.57
CA ARG A 107 15.71 -19.69 -3.09
C ARG A 107 16.98 -19.18 -2.40
N ILE A 108 17.61 -18.14 -2.92
CA ILE A 108 18.77 -17.49 -2.31
C ILE A 108 18.41 -16.97 -0.92
N THR A 109 17.33 -16.21 -0.78
CA THR A 109 16.91 -15.67 0.53
C THR A 109 16.56 -16.77 1.52
N ALA A 110 15.92 -17.85 1.07
CA ALA A 110 15.64 -19.00 1.92
C ALA A 110 16.92 -19.72 2.40
N LEU A 111 17.93 -19.83 1.54
CA LEU A 111 19.22 -20.40 1.91
C LEU A 111 20.00 -19.49 2.86
N GLU A 112 20.00 -18.18 2.63
CA GLU A 112 20.62 -17.18 3.53
C GLU A 112 19.99 -17.23 4.93
N ALA A 113 18.67 -17.29 5.02
CA ALA A 113 17.97 -17.43 6.31
C ALA A 113 18.35 -18.74 7.02
N LYS A 114 18.49 -19.84 6.28
CA LYS A 114 18.92 -21.12 6.84
C LYS A 114 20.37 -21.06 7.34
N ILE A 115 21.27 -20.43 6.60
CA ILE A 115 22.66 -20.23 7.02
C ILE A 115 22.71 -19.45 8.34
N LEU A 116 21.94 -18.36 8.45
CA LEU A 116 21.86 -17.58 9.69
C LEU A 116 21.34 -18.42 10.86
N SER A 117 20.27 -19.19 10.67
CA SER A 117 19.74 -20.10 11.70
C SER A 117 20.76 -21.15 12.15
N LEU A 118 21.48 -21.76 11.20
CA LEU A 118 22.50 -22.75 11.55
C LEU A 118 23.69 -22.11 12.28
N GLN A 119 24.04 -20.88 11.92
CA GLN A 119 25.09 -20.12 12.62
C GLN A 119 24.67 -19.78 14.06
N THR A 120 23.42 -19.39 14.30
CA THR A 120 22.94 -19.12 15.66
C THR A 120 22.88 -20.38 16.51
N GLU A 121 22.39 -21.49 15.95
CA GLU A 121 22.41 -22.80 16.62
C GLU A 121 23.84 -23.23 16.97
N LEU A 122 24.77 -23.08 16.03
CA LEU A 122 26.17 -23.42 16.23
C LEU A 122 26.80 -22.55 17.32
N ASN A 123 26.55 -21.24 17.32
CA ASN A 123 27.04 -20.35 18.38
C ASN A 123 26.45 -20.74 19.75
N ALA A 124 25.16 -21.04 19.83
CA ALA A 124 24.53 -21.50 21.08
C ALA A 124 25.15 -22.81 21.59
N THR A 125 25.51 -23.75 20.70
CA THR A 125 26.21 -24.98 21.12
C THR A 125 27.63 -24.70 21.61
N ARG A 126 28.36 -23.78 20.97
CA ARG A 126 29.69 -23.35 21.41
C ARG A 126 29.66 -22.70 22.78
N GLU A 127 28.68 -21.82 23.03
CA GLU A 127 28.47 -21.18 24.32
C GLU A 127 28.23 -22.22 25.42
N ARG A 128 27.33 -23.18 25.20
CA ARG A 128 27.09 -24.28 26.16
C ARG A 128 28.35 -25.08 26.47
N GLN A 129 29.10 -25.45 25.43
CA GLN A 129 30.35 -26.20 25.61
C GLN A 129 31.40 -25.38 26.38
N TYR A 130 31.48 -24.07 26.12
CA TYR A 130 32.38 -23.18 26.83
C TYR A 130 32.00 -23.07 28.32
N ASP A 131 30.71 -22.91 28.61
CA ASP A 131 30.20 -22.86 29.99
C ASP A 131 30.48 -24.16 30.75
N GLU A 132 30.28 -25.32 30.12
CA GLU A 132 30.62 -26.63 30.67
C GLU A 132 32.12 -26.72 31.01
N LEU A 133 32.99 -26.30 30.10
CA LEU A 133 34.45 -26.27 30.33
C LEU A 133 34.82 -25.32 31.47
N CYS A 134 34.21 -24.14 31.55
CA CYS A 134 34.42 -23.18 32.63
C CYS A 134 34.05 -23.78 34.00
N VAL A 135 32.92 -24.47 34.09
CA VAL A 135 32.49 -25.15 35.32
C VAL A 135 33.48 -26.27 35.70
N LEU A 136 33.93 -27.07 34.74
CA LEU A 136 34.90 -28.14 34.97
C LEU A 136 36.26 -27.59 35.42
N TRP A 137 36.75 -26.51 34.80
CA TRP A 137 37.98 -25.84 35.22
C TRP A 137 37.85 -25.23 36.61
N ALA A 138 36.75 -24.54 36.93
CA ALA A 138 36.51 -24.00 38.26
C ALA A 138 36.48 -25.11 39.34
N ARG A 139 35.94 -26.29 39.00
CA ARG A 139 35.93 -27.46 39.89
C ARG A 139 37.32 -28.07 40.09
N ASN A 140 38.12 -28.17 39.03
CA ASN A 140 39.40 -28.87 39.05
C ASN A 140 40.57 -28.00 39.55
N THR A 141 40.48 -26.68 39.36
CA THR A 141 41.43 -25.67 39.88
C THR A 141 40.64 -24.65 40.69
N PRO A 142 40.20 -25.00 41.90
CA PRO A 142 39.51 -24.02 42.72
C PRO A 142 40.53 -22.98 43.19
N LEU A 143 40.30 -21.72 42.83
CA LEU A 143 41.20 -20.59 43.11
C LEU A 143 41.61 -20.49 44.60
N HIS A 144 40.77 -20.95 45.54
CA HIS A 144 41.11 -20.99 46.96
C HIS A 144 42.38 -21.80 47.25
N LYS A 145 42.62 -22.92 46.54
CA LYS A 145 43.81 -23.76 46.74
C LYS A 145 45.10 -23.12 46.20
N LEU A 146 44.98 -22.21 45.23
CA LEU A 146 46.14 -21.50 44.67
C LEU A 146 46.55 -20.29 45.52
N LEU A 147 45.62 -19.73 46.31
CA LEU A 147 45.94 -18.70 47.29
C LEU A 147 46.59 -19.26 48.56
N ASP A 148 46.21 -20.48 48.98
CA ASP A 148 46.79 -21.14 50.16
C ASP A 148 48.25 -21.59 49.95
N ASP A 149 48.70 -21.74 48.69
CA ASP A 149 50.07 -22.13 48.30
C ASP A 149 51.02 -20.94 48.08
N GLN A 150 50.58 -19.69 48.32
CA GLN A 150 51.47 -18.53 48.30
C GLN A 150 52.32 -18.48 49.59
N PRO A 151 53.67 -18.58 49.51
CA PRO A 151 54.50 -18.33 50.68
C PRO A 151 54.33 -16.88 51.15
N PRO A 152 54.39 -16.60 52.47
CA PRO A 152 54.20 -15.26 52.99
C PRO A 152 55.24 -14.30 52.38
N PRO A 153 54.86 -13.03 52.13
CA PRO A 153 55.79 -12.05 51.59
C PRO A 153 56.97 -11.90 52.57
N SER A 154 58.18 -12.11 52.04
CA SER A 154 59.46 -11.87 52.74
C SER A 154 59.75 -10.38 52.86
#